data_AF-A0AA88WLD0-F1
#
_entry.id   AF-A0AA88WLD0-F1
#
_cell.length_a   1.000
_cell.length_b   1.000
_cell.length_c   1.000
_cell.angle_alpha   90.00
_cell.angle_beta   90.00
_cell.angle_gamma   90.00
#
_symmetry.space_group_name_H-M   'P 1'
#
loop_
_entity.id
_entity.type
_entity.pdbx_description
1 polymer ?
#
loop_
_entity_poly.entity_id
_entity_poly.type
_entity_poly.pdbx_seq_one_letter_code
_entity_poly.pdbx_strand_id
1 'polypeptide(L)'
;MERLPTGFRFDPTDDKVLIYLSCKVSGKPLPSHGSVTEGDIYDEKQLHQIFSQIKREGGRPEYFFTQLKKKGKEGCKRFDRTVGNNDNWHATHTKKILDESGKKVSGFLKSFVFKEDEKDHWNMDEFSLPNKNDYVLCRIKNNKKRKFGDSYDDNGEAVAPVPVPDLEPVTKV
;
A
#
# COMPACT_ATOMS: atom_id res chain seq x y z
N MET A 1 12.65 -7.53 -24.84
CA MET A 1 11.78 -7.75 -23.67
C MET A 1 12.51 -8.71 -22.75
N GLU A 2 13.03 -8.24 -21.63
CA GLU A 2 13.67 -9.12 -20.65
C GLU A 2 12.59 -9.98 -19.99
N ARG A 3 12.71 -11.31 -20.15
CA ARG A 3 11.88 -12.26 -19.41
C ARG A 3 12.46 -12.37 -18.01
N LEU A 4 11.75 -11.80 -17.04
CA LEU A 4 12.11 -11.95 -15.63
C LEU A 4 12.03 -13.44 -15.25
N PRO A 5 12.98 -13.96 -14.44
CA PRO A 5 12.94 -15.34 -13.98
C PRO A 5 11.61 -15.66 -13.28
N THR A 6 11.12 -16.89 -13.47
CA THR A 6 9.93 -17.38 -12.77
C THR A 6 10.15 -17.23 -11.25
N GLY A 7 9.35 -16.37 -10.61
CA GLY A 7 9.46 -16.06 -9.18
C GLY A 7 9.95 -14.65 -8.86
N PHE A 8 10.43 -13.88 -9.84
CA PHE A 8 10.73 -12.45 -9.62
C PHE A 8 9.46 -11.70 -9.24
N ARG A 9 9.54 -10.88 -8.18
CA ARG A 9 8.42 -10.08 -7.69
C ARG A 9 8.83 -8.62 -7.65
N PHE A 10 7.90 -7.77 -8.09
CA PHE A 10 8.04 -6.35 -7.90
C PHE A 10 7.77 -6.01 -6.43
N ASP A 11 8.84 -5.82 -5.66
CA ASP A 11 8.81 -5.43 -4.25
C ASP A 11 9.84 -4.32 -4.00
N PRO A 12 9.65 -3.12 -4.60
CA PRO A 12 10.57 -2.01 -4.44
C PRO A 12 10.59 -1.50 -3.00
N THR A 13 11.79 -1.13 -2.54
CA THR A 13 11.96 -0.33 -1.32
C THR A 13 11.35 1.07 -1.49
N ASP A 14 11.04 1.73 -0.37
CA ASP A 14 10.37 3.05 -0.37
C ASP A 14 11.11 4.10 -1.23
N ASP A 15 12.45 4.07 -1.28
CA ASP A 15 13.26 4.94 -2.14
C ASP A 15 13.09 4.60 -3.63
N LYS A 16 13.04 3.31 -3.99
CA LYS A 16 12.82 2.89 -5.38
C LYS A 16 11.42 3.23 -5.83
N VAL A 17 10.41 3.14 -4.96
CA VAL A 17 9.04 3.62 -5.26
C VAL A 17 9.04 5.09 -5.66
N LEU A 18 9.81 5.94 -4.96
CA LEU A 18 9.93 7.36 -5.31
C LEU A 18 10.62 7.59 -6.66
N ILE A 19 11.52 6.70 -7.10
CA ILE A 19 12.10 6.78 -8.45
C ILE A 19 11.03 6.58 -9.52
N TYR A 20 10.12 5.60 -9.35
CA TYR A 20 9.00 5.40 -10.28
C TYR A 20 8.12 6.66 -10.38
N LEU A 21 7.77 7.26 -9.23
CA LEU A 21 6.98 8.49 -9.21
C LEU A 21 7.71 9.68 -9.85
N SER A 22 9.01 9.82 -9.58
CA SER A 22 9.85 10.86 -10.20
C SER A 22 9.92 10.72 -11.72
N CYS A 23 10.09 9.49 -12.23
CA CYS A 23 10.09 9.23 -13.67
C CYS A 23 8.73 9.58 -14.30
N LYS A 24 7.62 9.14 -13.69
CA LYS A 24 6.27 9.46 -14.14
C LYS A 24 6.04 10.97 -14.25
N VAL A 25 6.34 11.71 -13.18
CA VAL A 25 6.16 13.18 -13.13
C VAL A 25 7.06 13.90 -14.13
N SER A 26 8.27 13.39 -14.38
CA SER A 26 9.23 13.98 -15.31
C SER A 26 9.03 13.56 -16.76
N GLY A 27 8.06 12.69 -17.06
CA GLY A 27 7.88 12.11 -18.40
C GLY A 27 9.05 11.21 -18.85
N LYS A 28 9.84 10.70 -17.91
CA LYS A 28 10.97 9.81 -18.19
C LYS A 28 10.51 8.35 -18.25
N PRO A 29 11.24 7.47 -18.98
CA PRO A 29 10.97 6.03 -18.95
C PRO A 29 10.95 5.46 -17.53
N LEU A 30 10.02 4.55 -17.27
CA LEU A 30 9.95 3.85 -15.99
C LEU A 30 11.07 2.81 -15.89
N PRO A 31 11.62 2.54 -14.69
CA PRO A 31 12.66 1.53 -14.52
C PRO A 31 12.24 0.11 -14.95
N SER A 32 10.96 -0.23 -14.76
CA SER A 32 10.34 -1.47 -15.26
C SER A 32 8.92 -1.16 -15.75
N HIS A 33 8.51 -1.80 -16.84
CA HIS A 33 7.16 -1.68 -17.39
C HIS A 33 6.21 -2.70 -16.75
N GLY A 34 4.94 -2.34 -16.62
CA GLY A 34 3.87 -3.22 -16.12
C GLY A 34 3.84 -3.43 -14.60
N SER A 35 4.71 -2.75 -13.85
CA SER A 35 4.80 -2.88 -12.39
C SER A 35 3.95 -1.86 -11.61
N VAL A 36 3.55 -0.77 -12.26
CA VAL A 36 2.73 0.30 -11.67
C VAL A 36 1.69 0.73 -12.71
N THR A 37 0.42 0.79 -12.31
CA THR A 37 -0.72 1.06 -13.21
C THR A 37 -1.29 2.46 -12.97
N GLU A 38 -1.92 3.09 -13.95
CA GLU A 38 -2.68 4.33 -13.71
C GLU A 38 -4.04 3.99 -13.07
N GLY A 39 -4.45 4.69 -12.02
CA GLY A 39 -5.77 4.48 -11.42
C GLY A 39 -6.15 5.54 -10.41
N ASP A 40 -7.44 5.83 -10.31
CA ASP A 40 -7.99 6.70 -9.26
C ASP A 40 -8.40 5.85 -8.06
N ILE A 41 -7.48 5.71 -7.09
CA ILE A 41 -7.70 4.92 -5.89
C ILE A 41 -8.71 5.55 -4.91
N TYR A 42 -9.15 6.78 -5.17
CA TYR A 42 -10.19 7.46 -4.38
C TYR A 42 -11.56 7.40 -5.07
N ASP A 43 -11.64 6.93 -6.31
CA ASP A 43 -12.90 6.59 -6.94
C ASP A 43 -13.42 5.26 -6.35
N GLU A 44 -14.64 5.28 -5.82
CA GLU A 44 -15.24 4.14 -5.13
C GLU A 44 -15.30 2.88 -6.01
N LYS A 45 -15.75 3.03 -7.25
CA LYS A 45 -15.88 1.90 -8.18
C LYS A 45 -14.52 1.30 -8.52
N GLN A 46 -13.53 2.13 -8.83
CA GLN A 46 -12.17 1.67 -9.09
C GLN A 46 -11.55 1.03 -7.85
N LEU A 47 -11.76 1.59 -6.65
CA LEU A 47 -11.21 1.04 -5.42
C LEU A 47 -11.70 -0.39 -5.15
N HIS A 48 -13.00 -0.66 -5.29
CA HIS A 48 -13.54 -2.01 -5.12
C HIS A 48 -13.03 -3.00 -6.20
N GLN A 49 -12.77 -2.53 -7.42
CA GLN A 49 -12.14 -3.34 -8.46
C GLN A 49 -10.70 -3.71 -8.10
N ILE A 50 -9.92 -2.75 -7.59
CA ILE A 50 -8.55 -2.96 -7.10
C ILE A 50 -8.53 -3.98 -5.96
N PHE A 51 -9.43 -3.82 -4.98
CA PHE A 51 -9.57 -4.74 -3.86
C PHE A 51 -9.87 -6.17 -4.33
N SER A 52 -10.81 -6.31 -5.26
CA SER A 52 -11.18 -7.61 -5.84
C SER A 52 -10.00 -8.25 -6.59
N GLN A 53 -9.23 -7.45 -7.33
CA GLN A 53 -8.03 -7.91 -8.04
C GLN A 53 -6.96 -8.40 -7.07
N ILE A 54 -6.61 -7.61 -6.05
CA ILE A 54 -5.63 -7.99 -5.02
C ILE A 54 -6.03 -9.31 -4.35
N LYS A 55 -7.31 -9.47 -4.01
CA LYS A 55 -7.85 -10.72 -3.43
C LYS A 55 -7.65 -11.90 -4.39
N ARG A 56 -7.98 -11.74 -5.68
CA ARG A 56 -7.84 -12.77 -6.71
C ARG A 56 -6.39 -13.16 -6.97
N GLU A 57 -5.46 -12.23 -6.85
CA GLU A 57 -4.02 -12.44 -7.10
C GLU A 57 -3.24 -12.90 -5.85
N GLY A 58 -3.95 -13.38 -4.83
CA GLY A 58 -3.35 -13.97 -3.63
C GLY A 58 -2.88 -12.94 -2.59
N GLY A 59 -3.47 -11.74 -2.60
CA GLY A 59 -3.17 -10.68 -1.62
C GLY A 59 -1.87 -9.92 -1.90
N ARG A 60 -1.34 -10.03 -3.12
CA ARG A 60 -0.12 -9.31 -3.52
C ARG A 60 -0.37 -7.80 -3.51
N PRO A 61 0.60 -6.98 -3.06
CA PRO A 61 0.47 -5.54 -3.15
C PRO A 61 0.38 -5.08 -4.61
N GLU A 62 -0.53 -4.15 -4.86
CA GLU A 62 -0.68 -3.49 -6.16
C GLU A 62 -0.24 -2.03 -6.06
N TYR A 63 0.29 -1.51 -7.16
CA TYR A 63 0.90 -0.18 -7.21
C TYR A 63 0.20 0.69 -8.26
N PHE A 64 -0.23 1.88 -7.84
CA PHE A 64 -0.98 2.80 -8.69
C PHE A 64 -0.35 4.18 -8.73
N PHE A 65 -0.21 4.75 -9.92
CA PHE A 65 -0.10 6.20 -10.07
C PHE A 65 -1.50 6.79 -9.96
N THR A 66 -1.66 7.76 -9.06
CA THR A 66 -2.94 8.42 -8.84
C THR A 66 -2.74 9.92 -8.88
N GLN A 67 -3.55 10.60 -9.70
CA GLN A 67 -3.64 12.04 -9.70
C GLN A 67 -4.65 12.49 -8.65
N LEU A 68 -4.18 13.24 -7.66
CA LEU A 68 -4.98 13.74 -6.57
C LEU A 68 -5.89 14.90 -7.01
N LYS A 69 -7.17 14.81 -6.66
CA LYS A 69 -8.16 15.87 -6.89
C LYS A 69 -8.04 16.94 -5.83
N LYS A 70 -8.15 18.23 -6.18
CA LYS A 70 -8.13 19.33 -5.20
C LYS A 70 -9.51 19.47 -4.56
N LYS A 71 -9.55 19.66 -3.23
CA LYS A 71 -10.80 19.78 -2.45
C LYS A 71 -11.59 21.09 -2.68
N GLY A 72 -11.08 22.02 -3.49
CA GLY A 72 -11.68 23.35 -3.62
C GLY A 72 -11.14 24.15 -4.79
N LYS A 73 -11.39 25.47 -4.76
CA LYS A 73 -11.03 26.44 -5.82
C LYS A 73 -9.53 26.41 -6.15
N GLU A 74 -9.17 26.99 -7.30
CA GLU A 74 -7.78 27.17 -7.73
C GLU A 74 -6.90 27.71 -6.59
N GLY A 75 -5.77 27.06 -6.36
CA GLY A 75 -4.85 27.37 -5.25
C GLY A 75 -5.08 26.58 -3.95
N CYS A 76 -6.14 25.75 -3.85
CA CYS A 76 -6.32 24.86 -2.70
C CYS A 76 -5.15 23.87 -2.58
N LYS A 77 -4.49 23.87 -1.42
CA LYS A 77 -3.36 22.97 -1.10
C LYS A 77 -3.81 21.60 -0.58
N ARG A 78 -5.10 21.44 -0.27
CA ARG A 78 -5.66 20.19 0.26
C ARG A 78 -6.23 19.37 -0.88
N PHE A 79 -5.77 18.13 -0.97
CA PHE A 79 -6.33 17.14 -1.86
C PHE A 79 -7.48 16.40 -1.21
N ASP A 80 -8.47 16.08 -2.02
CA ASP A 80 -9.56 15.18 -1.68
C ASP A 80 -9.04 13.74 -1.61
N ARG A 81 -9.44 13.04 -0.56
CA ARG A 81 -9.09 11.64 -0.28
C ARG A 81 -10.31 10.87 0.22
N THR A 82 -11.51 11.43 0.01
CA THR A 82 -12.77 10.78 0.35
C THR A 82 -13.11 9.75 -0.71
N VAL A 83 -13.59 8.58 -0.27
CA VAL A 83 -14.07 7.51 -1.15
C VAL A 83 -15.59 7.45 -1.01
N GLY A 84 -16.31 7.66 -2.12
CA GLY A 84 -17.78 7.60 -2.11
C GLY A 84 -18.41 8.58 -1.10
N ASN A 85 -19.47 8.13 -0.43
CA ASN A 85 -20.31 9.00 0.41
C ASN A 85 -19.99 8.99 1.91
N ASN A 86 -19.29 7.98 2.46
CA ASN A 86 -19.02 7.91 3.92
C ASN A 86 -17.80 7.04 4.34
N ASP A 87 -17.27 6.19 3.46
CA ASP A 87 -16.13 5.33 3.82
C ASP A 87 -14.81 6.04 3.51
N ASN A 88 -13.91 6.10 4.48
CA ASN A 88 -12.70 6.90 4.35
C ASN A 88 -11.45 6.11 4.68
N TRP A 89 -10.40 6.37 3.90
CA TRP A 89 -9.04 6.05 4.29
C TRP A 89 -8.67 6.83 5.56
N HIS A 90 -8.36 6.12 6.63
CA HIS A 90 -7.90 6.70 7.89
C HIS A 90 -6.38 6.78 7.91
N ALA A 91 -5.82 7.98 7.96
CA ALA A 91 -4.38 8.18 8.06
C ALA A 91 -3.85 7.64 9.40
N THR A 92 -2.77 6.85 9.35
CA THR A 92 -2.17 6.22 10.54
C THR A 92 -0.76 6.72 10.81
N HIS A 93 0.04 6.94 9.77
CA HIS A 93 1.43 7.31 9.92
C HIS A 93 1.91 8.23 8.79
N THR A 94 2.91 9.06 9.06
CA THR A 94 3.61 9.85 8.05
C THR A 94 5.08 9.88 8.39
N LYS A 95 5.94 9.61 7.40
CA LYS A 95 7.40 9.73 7.53
C LYS A 95 8.04 10.39 6.31
N LYS A 96 9.21 10.98 6.53
CA LYS A 96 10.10 11.43 5.46
C LYS A 96 10.89 10.23 4.93
N ILE A 97 11.07 10.17 3.63
CA ILE A 97 11.99 9.23 2.98
C ILE A 97 13.22 10.04 2.59
N LEU A 98 14.39 9.55 2.99
CA LEU A 98 15.67 10.16 2.66
C LEU A 98 16.22 9.54 1.37
N ASP A 99 17.10 10.26 0.69
CA ASP A 99 17.90 9.68 -0.39
C ASP A 99 18.89 8.63 0.14
N GLU A 100 19.55 7.91 -0.76
CA GLU A 100 20.55 6.87 -0.41
C GLU A 100 21.68 7.43 0.47
N SER A 101 21.96 8.74 0.40
CA SER A 101 22.97 9.40 1.23
C SER A 101 22.50 9.73 2.65
N GLY A 102 21.19 9.64 2.92
CA GLY A 102 20.58 10.03 4.19
C GLY A 102 20.57 11.55 4.43
N LYS A 103 20.93 12.38 3.45
CA LYS A 103 21.13 13.83 3.65
C LYS A 103 19.97 14.68 3.15
N LYS A 104 19.26 14.23 2.12
CA LYS A 104 18.16 14.98 1.52
C LYS A 104 16.87 14.19 1.59
N VAL A 105 15.76 14.91 1.75
CA VAL A 105 14.42 14.33 1.66
C VAL A 105 14.12 14.05 0.19
N SER A 106 13.99 12.78 -0.16
CA SER A 106 13.62 12.31 -1.49
C SER A 106 12.11 12.27 -1.69
N GLY A 107 11.33 12.18 -0.60
CA GLY A 107 9.87 12.19 -0.63
C GLY A 107 9.25 11.97 0.74
N PHE A 108 7.95 11.73 0.74
CA PHE A 108 7.17 11.44 1.93
C PHE A 108 6.32 10.20 1.72
N LEU A 109 6.17 9.41 2.79
CA LEU A 109 5.22 8.32 2.88
C LEU A 109 4.11 8.70 3.85
N LYS A 110 2.86 8.53 3.43
CA LYS A 110 1.69 8.57 4.31
C LYS A 110 0.95 7.24 4.24
N SER A 111 0.79 6.61 5.40
CA SER A 111 0.08 5.33 5.51
C SER A 111 -1.36 5.56 5.95
N PHE A 112 -2.25 4.74 5.40
CA PHE A 112 -3.68 4.76 5.66
C PHE A 112 -4.23 3.35 5.84
N VAL A 113 -5.34 3.26 6.57
CA VAL A 113 -6.13 2.04 6.74
C VAL A 113 -7.54 2.28 6.24
N PHE A 114 -8.10 1.31 5.52
CA PHE A 114 -9.50 1.25 5.15
C PHE A 114 -10.08 -0.08 5.64
N LYS A 115 -11.22 -0.02 6.34
CA LYS A 115 -11.94 -1.20 6.83
C LYS A 115 -13.20 -1.34 5.98
N GLU A 116 -13.23 -2.37 5.14
CA GLU A 116 -14.39 -2.67 4.31
C GLU A 116 -15.45 -3.43 5.15
N ASP A 117 -15.00 -4.38 5.96
CA ASP A 117 -15.81 -5.11 6.93
C ASP A 117 -14.94 -5.62 8.11
N GLU A 118 -15.45 -6.54 8.93
CA GLU A 118 -14.69 -7.13 10.04
C GLU A 118 -13.48 -7.97 9.61
N LYS A 119 -13.47 -8.47 8.36
CA LYS A 119 -12.48 -9.42 7.85
C LYS A 119 -11.47 -8.75 6.93
N ASP A 120 -11.88 -7.73 6.18
CA ASP A 120 -11.11 -7.08 5.15
C ASP A 120 -10.56 -5.73 5.61
N HIS A 121 -9.28 -5.76 5.96
CA HIS A 121 -8.50 -4.59 6.33
C HIS A 121 -7.50 -4.29 5.23
N TRP A 122 -7.57 -3.07 4.72
CA TRP A 122 -6.73 -2.59 3.63
C TRP A 122 -5.72 -1.60 4.18
N ASN A 123 -4.47 -1.72 3.76
CA ASN A 123 -3.47 -0.68 3.97
C ASN A 123 -3.11 -0.04 2.64
N MET A 124 -2.93 1.27 2.69
CA MET A 124 -2.38 2.06 1.60
C MET A 124 -1.19 2.86 2.09
N ASP A 125 -0.12 2.78 1.33
CA ASP A 125 1.05 3.64 1.46
C ASP A 125 1.06 4.63 0.28
N GLU A 126 0.78 5.90 0.55
CA GLU A 126 0.81 7.02 -0.40
C GLU A 126 2.19 7.67 -0.39
N PHE A 127 2.89 7.58 -1.52
CA PHE A 127 4.20 8.19 -1.74
C PHE A 127 4.05 9.50 -2.51
N SER A 128 4.69 10.56 -2.02
CA SER A 128 4.67 11.89 -2.65
C SER A 128 6.07 12.48 -2.77
N LEU A 129 6.29 13.26 -3.83
CA LEU A 129 7.54 13.98 -4.04
C LEU A 129 7.59 15.27 -3.21
N PRO A 130 8.79 15.81 -2.90
CA PRO A 130 8.93 17.08 -2.18
C PRO A 130 8.36 18.28 -2.95
N ASN A 131 8.40 18.20 -4.27
CA ASN A 131 7.82 19.19 -5.16
C ASN A 131 6.31 18.94 -5.22
N LYS A 132 5.52 19.99 -5.03
CA LYS A 132 4.04 19.92 -4.99
C LYS A 132 3.47 19.57 -6.37
N ASN A 133 3.48 18.29 -6.69
CA ASN A 133 2.77 17.69 -7.81
C ASN A 133 1.42 17.13 -7.32
N ASP A 134 0.47 16.98 -8.22
CA ASP A 134 -0.80 16.33 -7.95
C ASP A 134 -0.72 14.80 -8.07
N TYR A 135 0.35 14.23 -8.64
CA TYR A 135 0.58 12.80 -8.66
C TYR A 135 1.20 12.25 -7.38
N VAL A 136 0.66 11.11 -6.96
CA VAL A 136 1.21 10.21 -5.94
C VAL A 136 1.35 8.80 -6.50
N LEU A 137 2.15 7.98 -5.83
CA LEU A 137 2.19 6.55 -6.06
C LEU A 137 1.63 5.84 -4.83
N CYS A 138 0.63 4.99 -5.00
CA CYS A 138 -0.05 4.28 -3.93
C CYS A 138 0.29 2.80 -3.98
N ARG A 139 0.77 2.24 -2.87
CA ARG A 139 0.92 0.79 -2.67
C ARG A 139 -0.24 0.31 -1.81
N ILE A 140 -1.12 -0.52 -2.37
CA ILE A 140 -2.31 -1.05 -1.69
C ILE A 140 -2.12 -2.53 -1.42
N LYS A 141 -2.41 -2.97 -0.20
CA LYS A 141 -2.35 -4.38 0.20
C LYS A 141 -3.48 -4.74 1.15
N ASN A 142 -3.95 -5.98 1.06
CA ASN A 142 -4.90 -6.54 2.01
C ASN A 142 -4.14 -7.14 3.21
N ASN A 143 -4.35 -6.59 4.40
CA ASN A 143 -3.92 -7.22 5.64
C ASN A 143 -5.04 -8.15 6.12
N LYS A 144 -5.14 -9.34 5.54
CA LYS A 144 -5.82 -10.42 6.28
C LYS A 144 -5.08 -10.57 7.59
N LYS A 145 -5.79 -10.54 8.72
CA LYS A 145 -5.27 -11.20 9.91
C LYS A 145 -5.02 -12.63 9.45
N ARG A 146 -3.75 -13.07 9.36
CA ARG A 146 -3.48 -14.50 9.39
C ARG A 146 -4.20 -14.97 10.65
N LYS A 147 -5.18 -15.86 10.53
CA LYS A 147 -5.73 -16.46 11.74
C LYS A 147 -4.54 -17.08 12.45
N PHE A 148 -4.33 -16.69 13.70
CA PHE A 148 -3.37 -17.36 14.55
C PHE A 148 -3.90 -18.80 14.69
N GLY A 149 -3.39 -19.72 13.87
CA GLY A 149 -3.94 -21.08 13.75
C GLY A 149 -3.97 -21.70 12.36
N ASP A 150 -3.79 -20.94 11.27
CA ASP A 150 -3.68 -21.55 9.93
C ASP A 150 -2.21 -21.91 9.65
N SER A 151 -1.65 -22.86 10.40
CA SER A 151 -0.48 -23.61 9.96
C SER A 151 -0.99 -24.75 9.07
N TYR A 152 -0.46 -24.85 7.87
CA TYR A 152 -0.62 -26.04 7.02
C TYR A 152 0.70 -26.80 7.08
N ASP A 153 0.64 -28.12 7.14
CA ASP A 153 1.83 -28.94 6.98
C ASP A 153 2.31 -28.88 5.51
N ASP A 154 3.46 -29.51 5.22
CA ASP A 154 4.02 -29.57 3.86
C ASP A 154 3.12 -30.34 2.86
N ASN A 155 2.06 -31.00 3.36
CA ASN A 155 1.04 -31.69 2.58
C ASN A 155 -0.22 -30.83 2.36
N GLY A 156 -0.27 -29.61 2.89
CA GLY A 156 -1.41 -28.71 2.76
C GLY A 156 -2.59 -29.05 3.67
N GLU A 157 -2.39 -29.88 4.70
CA GLU A 157 -3.41 -30.23 5.67
C GLU A 157 -3.40 -29.25 6.86
N ALA A 158 -4.59 -28.85 7.32
CA ALA A 158 -4.72 -27.87 8.38
C ALA A 158 -4.22 -28.45 9.72
N VAL A 159 -3.20 -27.82 10.29
CA VAL A 159 -2.62 -28.21 11.58
C VAL A 159 -3.35 -27.47 12.68
N ALA A 160 -3.98 -28.20 13.60
CA ALA A 160 -4.71 -27.60 14.72
C ALA A 160 -3.77 -26.72 15.59
N PRO A 161 -4.23 -25.55 16.08
CA PRO A 161 -3.42 -24.71 16.94
C PRO A 161 -3.05 -25.43 18.23
N VAL A 162 -1.75 -25.41 18.56
CA VAL A 162 -1.22 -25.99 19.81
C VAL A 162 -1.73 -25.14 20.98
N PRO A 163 -2.37 -25.74 22.01
CA PRO A 163 -2.82 -25.00 23.19
C PRO A 163 -1.63 -24.31 23.85
N VAL A 164 -1.76 -23.00 24.08
CA VAL A 164 -0.78 -22.24 24.87
C VAL A 164 -0.97 -22.62 26.34
N PRO A 165 0.04 -23.13 27.06
CA PRO A 165 -0.12 -23.44 28.48
C PRO A 165 -0.41 -22.17 29.27
N ASP A 166 -1.36 -22.25 30.20
CA ASP A 166 -1.74 -21.14 31.07
C ASP A 166 -0.51 -20.62 31.81
N LEU A 167 -0.19 -19.34 31.61
CA LEU A 167 0.84 -18.65 32.37
C LEU A 167 0.29 -18.43 33.79
N GLU A 168 0.84 -19.15 34.76
CA GLU A 168 0.51 -18.93 36.16
C GLU A 168 0.78 -17.47 36.56
N PRO A 169 -0.11 -16.85 37.37
CA PRO A 169 0.04 -15.46 37.76
C PRO A 169 1.30 -15.29 38.62
N VAL A 170 2.21 -14.43 38.15
CA VAL A 170 3.41 -14.02 38.89
C VAL A 170 2.96 -13.34 40.18
N THR A 171 3.28 -13.96 41.31
CA THR A 171 3.10 -13.35 42.63
C THR A 171 4.01 -12.12 42.73
N LYS A 172 3.40 -10.96 42.98
CA LYS A 172 4.15 -9.74 43.31
C LYS A 172 4.78 -9.93 44.70
N VAL A 173 6.10 -9.80 44.76
CA VAL A 173 6.91 -9.67 46.00
C VAL A 173 6.72 -8.28 46.57
#